data_AF-A0A8X7CFI7-F1
#
_entry.id   AF-A0A8X7CFI7-F1
#
_cell.length_a   1.000
_cell.length_b   1.000
_cell.length_c   1.000
_cell.angle_alpha   90.00
_cell.angle_beta   90.00
_cell.angle_gamma   90.00
#
_symmetry.space_group_name_H-M   'P 1'
#
loop_
_entity.id
_entity.type
_entity.pdbx_description
1 polymer ?
#
loop_
_entity_poly.entity_id
_entity_poly.type
_entity_poly.pdbx_seq_one_letter_code
_entity_poly.pdbx_strand_id
1 'polypeptide(L)'
;MGLNRLLGHLILQNKSKVSSFDLAAPTFTVEPPYLVEFYNTNGAEIPCSAHGRPSPYVSWVRRVDSLVEDIPGLRHIRPNGSLVFMPFGPEDYRQDIHASVYKCVASNIVGTVGSRDVHVRAGKSTKICAF
;
A
#
# COMPACT_ATOMS: atom_id res chain seq x y z
N MET A 1 -50.59 -51.99 -16.66
CA MET A 1 -49.76 -51.63 -17.85
C MET A 1 -50.05 -50.18 -18.18
N GLY A 2 -49.03 -49.32 -18.20
CA GLY A 2 -49.21 -47.88 -18.46
C GLY A 2 -48.13 -47.05 -17.78
N LEU A 3 -46.92 -47.15 -18.34
CA LEU A 3 -45.69 -46.51 -17.90
C LEU A 3 -45.66 -45.04 -18.38
N ASN A 4 -45.22 -44.13 -17.51
CA ASN A 4 -44.26 -43.04 -17.76
C ASN A 4 -44.63 -41.67 -17.19
N ARG A 5 -43.78 -41.27 -16.23
CA ARG A 5 -43.59 -39.94 -15.66
C ARG A 5 -42.67 -39.10 -16.58
N LEU A 6 -42.64 -37.80 -16.30
CA LEU A 6 -41.71 -36.76 -16.77
C LEU A 6 -42.05 -36.19 -18.16
N LEU A 7 -42.04 -34.88 -18.37
CA LEU A 7 -40.85 -34.03 -18.27
C LEU A 7 -41.13 -32.67 -17.64
N GLY A 8 -40.36 -32.38 -16.58
CA GLY A 8 -40.30 -31.08 -15.92
C GLY A 8 -39.51 -30.05 -16.73
N HIS A 9 -39.82 -28.79 -16.46
CA HIS A 9 -39.20 -27.59 -17.02
C HIS A 9 -37.66 -27.63 -16.97
N LEU A 10 -37.01 -27.58 -18.13
CA LEU A 10 -35.61 -27.14 -18.25
C LEU A 10 -35.58 -25.61 -18.32
N ILE A 11 -35.39 -24.95 -17.19
CA ILE A 11 -34.75 -23.62 -17.17
C ILE A 11 -33.27 -23.89 -16.88
N LEU A 12 -32.44 -23.86 -17.92
CA LEU A 12 -31.00 -23.77 -17.77
C LEU A 12 -30.66 -22.37 -17.24
N GLN A 13 -30.76 -22.16 -15.92
CA GLN A 13 -30.03 -21.08 -15.29
C GLN A 13 -28.55 -21.48 -15.27
N ASN A 14 -27.86 -21.23 -16.38
CA ASN A 14 -26.41 -21.16 -16.38
C ASN A 14 -26.00 -19.84 -15.70
N LYS A 15 -26.31 -19.71 -14.40
CA LYS A 15 -25.65 -18.72 -13.55
C LYS A 15 -24.20 -19.18 -13.51
N SER A 16 -23.33 -18.46 -14.20
CA SER A 16 -21.88 -18.58 -14.10
C SER A 16 -21.51 -18.64 -12.62
N LYS A 17 -21.34 -19.85 -12.12
CA LYS A 17 -20.87 -20.11 -10.77
C LYS A 17 -19.39 -19.72 -10.81
N VAL A 18 -19.11 -18.44 -10.57
CA VAL A 18 -17.77 -17.96 -10.25
C VAL A 18 -17.32 -18.82 -9.08
N SER A 19 -16.49 -19.82 -9.35
CA SER A 19 -15.99 -20.67 -8.30
C SER A 19 -15.07 -19.82 -7.43
N SER A 20 -15.53 -19.53 -6.22
CA SER A 20 -14.85 -18.83 -5.13
C SER A 20 -13.63 -19.59 -4.63
N PHE A 21 -12.69 -19.97 -5.50
CA PHE A 21 -11.45 -20.63 -5.09
C PHE A 21 -10.58 -19.62 -4.33
N ASP A 22 -10.84 -19.54 -3.02
CA ASP A 22 -10.00 -18.99 -1.96
C ASP A 22 -9.58 -17.52 -2.14
N LEU A 23 -10.56 -16.66 -2.43
CA LEU A 23 -10.37 -15.21 -2.40
C LEU A 23 -10.16 -14.73 -0.96
N ALA A 24 -9.16 -13.87 -0.75
CA ALA A 24 -8.82 -13.32 0.56
C ALA A 24 -8.59 -11.81 0.46
N ALA A 25 -9.22 -11.06 1.36
CA ALA A 25 -9.00 -9.62 1.50
C ALA A 25 -7.54 -9.32 1.89
N PRO A 26 -7.00 -8.15 1.53
CA PRO A 26 -5.64 -7.81 1.88
C PRO A 26 -5.47 -7.72 3.39
N THR A 27 -4.37 -8.26 3.91
CA THR A 27 -3.97 -8.15 5.31
C THR A 27 -2.48 -7.81 5.37
N PHE A 28 -2.10 -6.83 6.18
CA PHE A 28 -0.70 -6.42 6.30
C PHE A 28 0.15 -7.54 6.90
N THR A 29 1.26 -7.85 6.22
CA THR A 29 2.34 -8.70 6.73
C THR A 29 3.41 -7.86 7.43
N VAL A 30 3.61 -6.63 6.96
CA VAL A 30 4.47 -5.63 7.59
C VAL A 30 3.73 -4.30 7.59
N GLU A 31 3.44 -3.80 8.78
CA GLU A 31 2.89 -2.46 8.97
C GLU A 31 4.01 -1.43 9.23
N PRO A 32 3.89 -0.21 8.69
CA PRO A 32 4.87 0.84 8.93
C PRO A 32 4.84 1.32 10.39
N PRO A 33 5.95 1.85 10.94
CA PRO A 33 5.96 2.48 12.27
C PRO A 33 5.08 3.73 12.31
N TYR A 34 4.64 4.15 13.50
CA TYR A 34 3.86 5.38 13.67
C TYR A 34 4.66 6.66 13.38
N LEU A 35 5.97 6.65 13.65
CA LEU A 35 6.85 7.80 13.49
C LEU A 35 8.13 7.36 12.76
N VAL A 36 8.54 8.16 11.78
CA VAL A 36 9.81 8.01 11.06
C VAL A 36 10.53 9.35 11.08
N GLU A 37 11.64 9.40 11.81
CA GLU A 37 12.53 10.56 11.86
C GLU A 37 13.85 10.20 11.19
N PHE A 38 14.32 11.06 10.30
CA PHE A 38 15.55 10.81 9.55
C PHE A 38 16.28 12.10 9.20
N TYR A 39 17.55 11.98 8.86
CA TYR A 39 18.35 13.12 8.40
C TYR A 39 18.37 13.19 6.88
N ASN A 40 18.43 14.42 6.34
CA ASN A 40 18.50 14.66 4.91
C ASN A 40 19.67 13.95 4.21
N THR A 41 20.77 13.66 4.92
CA THR A 41 21.93 12.94 4.38
C THR A 41 21.73 11.43 4.23
N ASN A 42 20.81 10.84 4.99
CA ASN A 42 20.62 9.39 5.06
C ASN A 42 19.39 8.93 4.28
N GLY A 43 18.35 9.78 4.18
CA GLY A 43 17.06 9.36 3.69
C GLY A 43 16.35 8.40 4.66
N ALA A 44 15.30 7.75 4.20
CA ALA A 44 14.55 6.75 4.97
C ALA A 44 13.87 5.74 4.06
N GLU A 45 13.64 4.54 4.59
CA GLU A 45 12.75 3.54 3.98
C GLU A 45 11.67 3.16 4.99
N ILE A 46 10.42 3.22 4.56
CA ILE A 46 9.26 2.87 5.36
C ILE A 46 8.66 1.59 4.78
N PRO A 47 8.87 0.43 5.42
CA PRO A 47 8.39 -0.83 4.89
C PRO A 47 6.87 -0.93 4.99
N CYS A 48 6.25 -1.45 3.95
CA CYS A 48 4.86 -1.87 3.98
C CYS A 48 4.66 -3.05 3.03
N SER A 49 4.09 -4.14 3.52
CA SER A 49 3.72 -5.28 2.69
C SER A 49 2.41 -5.89 3.16
N ALA A 50 1.66 -6.47 2.23
CA ALA A 50 0.41 -7.14 2.51
C ALA A 50 0.29 -8.43 1.68
N HIS A 51 -0.49 -9.37 2.19
CA HIS A 51 -0.85 -10.59 1.49
C HIS A 51 -2.37 -10.63 1.27
N GLY A 52 -2.80 -11.43 0.30
CA GLY A 52 -4.20 -11.57 -0.09
C GLY A 52 -4.30 -12.42 -1.35
N ARG A 53 -5.52 -12.78 -1.74
CA ARG A 53 -5.77 -13.55 -2.97
C ARG A 53 -6.88 -12.90 -3.79
N PRO A 54 -6.58 -12.37 -4.98
CA PRO A 54 -5.25 -12.18 -5.60
C PRO A 54 -4.30 -11.32 -4.76
N SER A 55 -2.99 -11.39 -5.05
CA SER A 55 -1.97 -10.59 -4.35
C SER A 55 -2.33 -9.11 -4.40
N PRO A 56 -2.33 -8.39 -3.27
CA PRO A 56 -2.72 -6.99 -3.25
C PRO A 56 -1.66 -6.10 -3.89
N TYR A 57 -2.14 -5.02 -4.52
CA TYR A 57 -1.32 -3.88 -4.89
C TYR A 57 -1.14 -2.97 -3.67
N VAL A 58 0.10 -2.60 -3.38
CA VAL A 58 0.44 -1.69 -2.29
C VAL A 58 0.71 -0.30 -2.86
N SER A 59 0.01 0.69 -2.33
CA SER A 59 0.18 2.11 -2.63
C SER A 59 0.28 2.93 -1.35
N TRP A 60 0.56 4.22 -1.50
CA TRP A 60 0.64 5.15 -0.39
C TRP A 60 -0.26 6.35 -0.65
N VAL A 61 -0.87 6.86 0.41
CA VAL A 61 -1.63 8.12 0.38
C VAL A 61 -1.11 9.07 1.45
N ARG A 62 -1.32 10.36 1.25
CA ARG A 62 -1.09 11.40 2.27
C ARG A 62 -2.41 11.71 2.99
N ARG A 63 -2.37 12.37 4.16
CA ARG A 63 -3.53 12.75 5.03
C ARG A 63 -4.80 13.28 4.33
N VAL A 64 -4.75 13.73 3.08
CA VAL A 64 -5.92 14.21 2.30
C VAL A 64 -6.32 13.17 1.23
N ASP A 65 -6.06 11.89 1.48
CA ASP A 65 -6.24 10.76 0.56
C ASP A 65 -5.65 10.96 -0.84
N SER A 66 -4.68 11.87 -0.96
CA SER A 66 -3.98 12.14 -2.21
C SER A 66 -2.98 11.00 -2.46
N LEU A 67 -3.09 10.36 -3.62
CA LEU A 67 -2.16 9.32 -4.03
C LEU A 67 -0.72 9.85 -4.01
N VAL A 68 0.17 9.06 -3.42
CA VAL A 68 1.60 9.34 -3.42
C VAL A 68 2.20 8.82 -4.71
N GLU A 69 2.71 9.75 -5.50
CA GLU A 69 3.48 9.45 -6.70
C GLU A 69 4.98 9.60 -6.44
N ASP A 70 5.75 8.99 -7.34
CA ASP A 70 7.21 9.11 -7.38
C ASP A 70 7.61 10.55 -7.73
N ILE A 71 8.62 11.04 -7.02
CA ILE A 71 9.23 12.35 -7.26
C ILE A 71 10.72 12.08 -7.47
N PRO A 72 11.23 12.24 -8.71
CA PRO A 72 12.62 11.95 -9.05
C PRO A 72 13.59 12.60 -8.06
N GLY A 73 14.52 11.80 -7.52
CA GLY A 73 15.53 12.26 -6.58
C GLY A 73 15.06 12.52 -5.15
N LEU A 74 13.75 12.42 -4.84
CA LEU A 74 13.22 12.71 -3.51
C LEU A 74 12.46 11.55 -2.88
N ARG A 75 11.55 10.92 -3.62
CA ARG A 75 10.69 9.89 -3.06
C ARG A 75 10.24 8.91 -4.12
N HIS A 76 10.23 7.62 -3.80
CA HIS A 76 9.64 6.60 -4.68
C HIS A 76 9.03 5.44 -3.90
N ILE A 77 8.12 4.70 -4.54
CA ILE A 77 7.58 3.45 -4.01
C ILE A 77 8.33 2.28 -4.63
N ARG A 78 8.91 1.41 -3.80
CA ARG A 78 9.60 0.20 -4.27
C ARG A 78 8.59 -0.88 -4.69
N PRO A 79 8.99 -1.83 -5.56
CA PRO A 79 8.14 -2.95 -5.95
C PRO A 79 7.63 -3.82 -4.79
N ASN A 80 8.34 -3.84 -3.66
CA ASN A 80 7.94 -4.55 -2.45
C ASN A 80 6.91 -3.79 -1.60
N GLY A 81 6.51 -2.57 -2.00
CA GLY A 81 5.57 -1.72 -1.28
C GLY A 81 6.20 -0.69 -0.34
N SER A 82 7.52 -0.73 -0.11
CA SER A 82 8.20 0.25 0.76
C SER A 82 8.15 1.67 0.16
N LEU A 83 7.89 2.68 0.99
CA LEU A 83 8.05 4.09 0.63
C LEU A 83 9.47 4.55 0.96
N VAL A 84 10.20 5.05 -0.02
CA VAL A 84 11.59 5.46 0.13
C VAL A 84 11.71 6.97 -0.04
N PHE A 85 12.41 7.60 0.89
CA PHE A 85 12.87 8.98 0.82
C PHE A 85 14.38 8.97 0.55
N MET A 86 14.79 9.57 -0.56
CA MET A 86 16.20 9.66 -0.93
C MET A 86 16.91 10.71 -0.07
N PRO A 87 18.24 10.63 0.09
CA PRO A 87 19.02 11.76 0.57
C PRO A 87 18.78 13.00 -0.30
N PHE A 88 18.69 14.17 0.32
CA PHE A 88 18.30 15.41 -0.35
C PHE A 88 19.08 16.63 0.16
N GLY A 89 19.26 17.63 -0.71
CA GLY A 89 19.91 18.90 -0.35
C GLY A 89 18.97 19.79 0.48
N PRO A 90 19.48 20.76 1.26
CA PRO A 90 18.64 21.67 2.04
C PRO A 90 17.58 22.41 1.20
N GLU A 91 17.91 22.76 -0.04
CA GLU A 91 17.03 23.46 -0.98
C GLU A 91 15.87 22.59 -1.51
N ASP A 92 16.06 21.26 -1.51
CA ASP A 92 15.02 20.31 -1.93
C ASP A 92 14.08 19.94 -0.77
N TYR A 93 14.28 20.52 0.41
CA TYR A 93 13.38 20.30 1.54
C TYR A 93 11.99 20.82 1.20
N ARG A 94 11.03 19.91 1.18
CA ARG A 94 9.62 20.23 1.02
C ARG A 94 8.83 19.73 2.21
N GLN A 95 8.13 20.63 2.90
CA GLN A 95 7.31 20.28 4.07
C GLN A 95 6.27 19.21 3.72
N ASP A 96 5.67 19.33 2.53
CA ASP A 96 4.66 18.39 2.08
C ASP A 96 5.25 16.97 1.96
N ILE A 97 6.51 16.82 1.53
CA ILE A 97 7.20 15.52 1.41
C ILE A 97 7.80 15.06 2.74
N HIS A 98 8.61 15.90 3.37
CA HIS A 98 9.53 15.57 4.44
C HIS A 98 8.98 15.84 5.86
N ALA A 99 7.83 16.49 6.00
CA ALA A 99 7.17 16.76 7.27
C ALA A 99 5.65 16.56 7.14
N SER A 100 5.25 15.31 6.96
CA SER A 100 3.89 14.97 6.51
C SER A 100 3.42 13.64 7.09
N VAL A 101 2.14 13.34 6.93
CA VAL A 101 1.56 12.07 7.34
C VAL A 101 1.18 11.24 6.13
N TYR A 102 1.69 10.02 6.14
CA TYR A 102 1.51 9.01 5.11
C TYR A 102 0.68 7.84 5.66
N LYS A 103 0.04 7.11 4.75
CA LYS A 103 -0.70 5.90 5.06
C LYS A 103 -0.48 4.89 3.95
N CYS A 104 -0.11 3.67 4.31
CA CYS A 104 0.00 2.58 3.36
C CYS A 104 -1.38 2.01 3.08
N VAL A 105 -1.68 1.71 1.82
CA VAL A 105 -2.94 1.14 1.37
C VAL A 105 -2.66 -0.13 0.58
N ALA A 106 -3.30 -1.23 0.96
CA ALA A 106 -3.22 -2.49 0.23
C ALA A 106 -4.60 -2.82 -0.35
N SER A 107 -4.66 -3.12 -1.65
CA SER A 107 -5.92 -3.32 -2.36
C SER A 107 -5.88 -4.52 -3.31
N ASN A 108 -6.95 -5.31 -3.32
CA ASN A 108 -7.24 -6.31 -4.35
C ASN A 108 -8.74 -6.30 -4.67
N ILE A 109 -9.19 -7.23 -5.52
CA ILE A 109 -10.62 -7.31 -5.92
C ILE A 109 -11.58 -7.65 -4.78
N VAL A 110 -11.08 -8.14 -3.64
CA VAL A 110 -11.89 -8.51 -2.48
C VAL A 110 -12.07 -7.32 -1.54
N GLY A 111 -11.10 -6.42 -1.47
CA GLY A 111 -11.21 -5.21 -0.66
C GLY A 111 -9.93 -4.39 -0.58
N THR A 112 -9.99 -3.36 0.26
CA THR A 112 -8.91 -2.41 0.50
C THR A 112 -8.74 -2.20 2.01
N VAL A 113 -7.50 -2.20 2.48
CA VAL A 113 -7.15 -1.92 3.88
C VAL A 113 -6.08 -0.83 3.95
N GLY A 114 -6.14 0.01 4.97
CA GLY A 114 -5.16 1.06 5.23
C GLY A 114 -4.44 0.83 6.55
N SER A 115 -3.14 1.12 6.59
CA SER A 115 -2.33 1.04 7.82
C SER A 115 -2.74 2.12 8.82
N ARG A 116 -2.09 2.17 9.98
CA ARG A 116 -2.04 3.40 10.79
C ARG A 116 -1.38 4.56 10.05
N ASP A 117 -1.61 5.76 10.54
CA ASP A 117 -0.93 6.97 10.11
C ASP A 117 0.56 6.91 10.47
N VAL A 118 1.40 7.35 9.53
CA VAL A 118 2.86 7.40 9.65
C VAL A 118 3.30 8.85 9.60
N HIS A 119 3.76 9.36 10.74
CA HIS A 119 4.32 10.70 10.86
C HIS A 119 5.76 10.68 10.38
N VAL A 120 6.04 11.38 9.27
CA VAL A 120 7.38 11.50 8.70
C VAL A 120 7.95 12.87 9.01
N ARG A 121 9.18 12.91 9.53
CA ARG A 121 9.90 14.16 9.82
C ARG A 121 11.38 14.04 9.42
N ALA A 122 11.80 14.83 8.46
CA ALA A 122 13.22 14.96 8.13
C ALA A 122 13.86 16.13 8.88
N GLY A 123 15.02 15.88 9.50
CA GLY A 123 15.89 16.88 10.10
C GLY A 123 17.11 17.19 9.22
N LYS A 124 17.80 18.30 9.53
CA LYS A 124 19.10 18.62 8.92
C LYS A 124 20.19 17.88 9.68
N SER A 125 21.07 17.17 8.95
CA SER A 125 22.29 16.62 9.54
C SER A 125 23.28 17.75 9.78
N THR A 126 23.43 18.21 11.03
CA THR A 126 24.60 19.00 11.41
C THR A 126 25.75 18.03 11.56
N LYS A 127 26.53 17.81 10.50
CA LYS A 127 27.84 17.17 10.63
C LYS A 127 28.69 18.08 11.52
N ILE A 128 28.68 17.86 12.83
CA ILE A 128 29.84 18.18 13.64
C ILE A 128 30.82 17.08 13.29
N CYS A 129 31.75 17.37 12.37
CA CYS A 129 32.94 16.54 12.25
C CYS A 129 33.62 16.58 13.62
N ALA A 130 33.52 15.50 14.39
CA ALA A 130 34.41 15.29 15.53
C ALA A 130 35.81 15.07 14.94
N PHE A 131 36.72 15.98 15.29
CA PHE A 131 38.13 15.94 14.90
C PHE A 131 38.84 14.72 15.49
#